data_AF-W1WNT3-F1
#
_entry.id   AF-W1WNT3-F1
#
_cell.length_a   1.000
_cell.length_b   1.000
_cell.length_c   1.000
_cell.angle_alpha   90.00
_cell.angle_beta   90.00
_cell.angle_gamma   90.00
#
_symmetry.space_group_name_H-M   'P 1'
#
loop_
_entity.id
_entity.type
_entity.pdbx_description
1 polymer ?
#
loop_
_entity_poly.entity_id
_entity_poly.type
_entity_poly.pdbx_seq_one_letter_code
_entity_poly.pdbx_strand_id
1 'polypeptide(L)'
;MNRNELLQYIQQEYVSDIDYPWERYPDYIVIRRRDNQKWFAGIFDIKGHQVGQDTNEPMDIVNLKCEPDLIPNLIHENGIYPAYHMNKQHWMSVDIESYEDIEKLKMLVDMSYQLVGHK
;
A
#
# COMPACT_ATOMS: atom_id res chain seq x y z
N MET A 1 2.55 -0.12 13.40
CA MET A 1 3.75 0.06 12.56
C MET A 1 3.69 1.47 12.03
N ASN A 2 4.80 2.13 11.77
CA ASN A 2 4.81 3.43 11.09
C ASN A 2 5.39 3.34 9.68
N ARG A 3 5.29 4.45 8.94
CA ARG A 3 5.79 4.58 7.57
C ARG A 3 7.23 4.12 7.37
N ASN A 4 8.14 4.56 8.24
CA ASN A 4 9.57 4.24 8.15
C ASN A 4 9.84 2.77 8.49
N GLU A 5 9.13 2.23 9.48
CA GLU A 5 9.21 0.80 9.84
C GLU A 5 8.71 -0.10 8.70
N LEU A 6 7.61 0.27 8.04
CA LEU A 6 7.09 -0.47 6.89
C LEU A 6 8.07 -0.42 5.72
N LEU A 7 8.62 0.75 5.42
CA LEU A 7 9.61 0.91 4.36
C LEU A 7 10.86 0.07 4.63
N GLN A 8 11.38 0.13 5.86
CA GLN A 8 12.53 -0.66 6.29
C GLN A 8 12.25 -2.16 6.19
N TYR A 9 11.08 -2.61 6.67
CA TYR A 9 10.65 -4.00 6.55
C TYR A 9 10.64 -4.46 5.09
N ILE A 10 10.04 -3.66 4.19
CA ILE A 10 9.96 -4.03 2.77
C ILE A 10 11.35 -4.14 2.13
N GLN A 11 12.26 -3.22 2.44
CA GLN A 11 13.64 -3.26 1.92
C GLN A 11 14.45 -4.45 2.44
N GLN A 12 14.15 -4.94 3.65
CA GLN A 12 14.85 -6.06 4.27
C GLN A 12 14.34 -7.41 3.73
N GLU A 13 13.02 -7.56 3.55
CA GLU A 13 12.40 -8.83 3.18
C GLU A 13 12.32 -9.07 1.67
N TYR A 14 12.23 -8.02 0.85
CA TYR A 14 11.93 -8.15 -0.57
C TYR A 14 13.01 -7.57 -1.48
N VAL A 15 13.30 -8.27 -2.58
CA VAL A 15 14.19 -7.80 -3.63
C VAL A 15 13.48 -6.74 -4.47
N SER A 16 13.57 -5.50 -4.01
CA SER A 16 12.81 -4.37 -4.53
C SER A 16 13.65 -3.12 -4.73
N ASP A 17 13.15 -2.22 -5.58
CA ASP A 17 13.69 -0.89 -5.79
C ASP A 17 12.64 0.15 -5.39
N ILE A 18 13.13 1.29 -4.88
CA ILE A 18 12.32 2.43 -4.42
C ILE A 18 12.47 3.57 -5.43
N ASP A 19 11.34 4.16 -5.80
CA ASP A 19 11.31 5.35 -6.65
C ASP A 19 10.48 6.47 -6.04
N TYR A 20 10.77 7.67 -6.53
CA TYR A 20 10.07 8.92 -6.24
C TYR A 20 9.60 9.55 -7.55
N PRO A 21 8.53 9.01 -8.18
CA PRO A 21 8.16 9.39 -9.55
C PRO A 21 7.68 10.84 -9.70
N TRP A 22 7.35 11.50 -8.59
CA TRP A 22 6.66 12.79 -8.60
C TRP A 22 7.48 13.88 -7.91
N GLU A 23 8.04 14.81 -8.67
CA GLU A 23 8.82 15.95 -8.12
C GLU A 23 8.00 16.82 -7.15
N ARG A 24 6.70 16.99 -7.43
CA ARG A 24 5.79 17.79 -6.60
C ARG A 24 5.42 17.11 -5.28
N TYR A 25 5.54 15.78 -5.22
CA TYR A 25 5.20 14.96 -4.07
C TYR A 25 6.41 14.11 -3.71
N PRO A 26 7.47 14.73 -3.14
CA PRO A 26 8.73 14.05 -2.86
C PRO A 26 8.57 12.93 -1.83
N ASP A 27 7.51 12.98 -1.02
CA ASP A 27 7.16 11.94 -0.06
C ASP A 27 6.27 10.85 -0.67
N TYR A 28 5.87 10.92 -1.94
CA TYR A 28 5.17 9.80 -2.57
C TYR A 28 6.18 8.75 -3.03
N ILE A 29 6.06 7.54 -2.50
CA ILE A 29 7.01 6.46 -2.76
C ILE A 29 6.33 5.36 -3.58
N VAL A 30 7.07 4.84 -4.55
CA VAL A 30 6.71 3.61 -5.25
C VAL A 30 7.75 2.54 -4.95
N ILE A 31 7.28 1.33 -4.68
CA ILE A 31 8.13 0.16 -4.49
C ILE A 31 7.78 -0.88 -5.55
N ARG A 32 8.79 -1.28 -6.32
CA ARG A 32 8.67 -2.22 -7.43
C ARG A 32 9.58 -3.42 -7.25
N ARG A 33 9.20 -4.57 -7.80
CA ARG A 33 10.10 -5.72 -7.83
C ARG A 33 11.28 -5.43 -8.75
N ARG A 34 12.48 -5.80 -8.32
CA ARG A 34 13.69 -5.58 -9.15
C ARG A 34 13.68 -6.39 -10.43
N ASP A 35 13.13 -7.61 -10.38
CA ASP A 35 13.16 -8.59 -11.47
C ASP A 35 12.26 -8.24 -12.67
N ASN A 36 11.14 -7.55 -12.45
CA ASN A 36 10.17 -7.25 -13.50
C ASN A 36 9.63 -5.81 -13.48
N GLN A 37 10.09 -4.99 -12.54
CA GLN A 37 9.77 -3.57 -12.41
C GLN A 37 8.27 -3.28 -12.15
N LYS A 38 7.45 -4.30 -11.88
CA LYS A 38 6.04 -4.13 -11.52
C LYS A 38 5.94 -3.61 -10.08
N TRP A 39 5.03 -2.67 -9.88
CA TRP A 39 4.76 -2.08 -8.56
C TRP A 39 4.00 -3.09 -7.71
N PHE A 40 4.37 -3.21 -6.43
CA PHE A 40 3.59 -3.98 -5.45
C PHE A 40 3.24 -3.15 -4.21
N ALA A 41 3.90 -2.02 -3.98
CA ALA A 41 3.50 -1.08 -2.95
C ALA A 41 3.66 0.36 -3.43
N GLY A 42 2.79 1.24 -2.97
CA GLY A 42 2.96 2.68 -3.08
C GLY A 42 2.57 3.35 -1.78
N ILE A 43 3.44 4.20 -1.23
CA ILE A 43 3.21 4.88 0.05
C ILE A 43 2.90 6.34 -0.22
N PHE A 44 1.80 6.84 0.36
CA PHE A 44 1.26 8.16 0.08
C PHE A 44 0.81 8.85 1.36
N ASP A 45 1.17 10.13 1.52
CA ASP A 45 0.60 11.02 2.53
C ASP A 45 -0.64 11.71 1.96
N ILE A 46 -1.81 11.40 2.51
CA ILE A 46 -3.10 11.85 2.00
C ILE A 46 -3.98 12.43 3.12
N LYS A 47 -5.17 12.89 2.75
CA LYS A 47 -6.26 13.21 3.67
C LYS A 47 -7.30 12.10 3.66
N GLY A 48 -7.93 11.83 4.81
CA GLY A 48 -8.92 10.75 4.94
C GLY A 48 -10.05 10.78 3.91
N HIS A 49 -10.54 11.97 3.53
CA HIS A 49 -11.57 12.11 2.49
C HIS A 49 -11.15 11.54 1.12
N GLN A 50 -9.86 11.45 0.82
CA GLN A 50 -9.37 10.93 -0.46
C GLN A 50 -9.54 9.40 -0.59
N VAL A 51 -9.79 8.70 0.52
CA VAL A 51 -10.16 7.27 0.55
C VAL A 51 -11.60 7.03 1.04
N GLY A 52 -12.40 8.10 1.13
CA GLY A 52 -13.83 8.01 1.45
C GLY A 52 -14.18 8.12 2.93
N GLN A 53 -13.25 8.55 3.79
CA GLN A 53 -13.58 8.89 5.18
C GLN A 53 -14.19 10.31 5.28
N ASP A 54 -14.99 10.55 6.30
CA ASP A 54 -15.52 11.90 6.59
C ASP A 54 -14.55 12.71 7.47
N THR A 55 -13.33 12.93 6.98
CA THR A 55 -12.31 13.69 7.71
C THR A 55 -11.28 14.33 6.77
N ASN A 56 -10.68 15.43 7.20
CA ASN A 56 -9.56 16.10 6.52
C ASN A 56 -8.23 15.95 7.27
N GLU A 57 -8.18 15.03 8.24
CA GLU A 57 -6.95 14.67 8.94
C GLU A 57 -5.95 14.00 7.99
N PRO A 58 -4.63 14.25 8.17
CA PRO A 58 -3.58 13.58 7.42
C PRO A 58 -3.52 12.09 7.77
N MET A 59 -3.10 11.27 6.80
CA MET A 59 -2.96 9.82 6.94
C MET A 59 -1.86 9.32 5.99
N ASP A 60 -0.99 8.45 6.49
CA ASP A 60 -0.03 7.71 5.68
C ASP A 60 -0.65 6.36 5.28
N ILE A 61 -0.78 6.12 3.98
CA ILE A 61 -1.30 4.84 3.46
C ILE A 61 -0.26 4.09 2.66
N VAL A 62 -0.45 2.77 2.57
CA VAL A 62 0.17 1.92 1.56
C VAL A 62 -0.90 1.36 0.63
N ASN A 63 -0.76 1.61 -0.67
CA ASN A 63 -1.50 0.90 -1.70
C ASN A 63 -0.85 -0.44 -1.95
N LEU A 64 -1.65 -1.51 -1.89
CA LEU A 64 -1.22 -2.88 -2.13
C LEU A 64 -2.08 -3.52 -3.21
N LYS A 65 -1.45 -4.29 -4.09
CA LYS A 65 -2.16 -5.08 -5.08
C LYS A 65 -2.83 -6.26 -4.37
N CYS A 66 -4.04 -6.57 -4.76
CA CYS A 66 -4.85 -7.62 -4.15
C CYS A 66 -5.65 -8.37 -5.22
N GLU A 67 -5.97 -9.62 -4.93
CA GLU A 67 -6.89 -10.40 -5.77
C GLU A 67 -8.29 -9.76 -5.72
N PRO A 68 -8.95 -9.55 -6.86
CA PRO A 68 -10.25 -8.88 -6.92
C PRO A 68 -11.31 -9.47 -5.99
N ASP A 69 -11.30 -10.80 -5.83
CA ASP A 69 -12.29 -11.53 -5.03
C ASP A 69 -12.10 -11.31 -3.51
N LEU A 70 -10.90 -10.90 -3.07
CA LEU A 70 -10.61 -10.62 -1.66
C LEU A 70 -10.95 -9.18 -1.26
N ILE A 71 -10.85 -8.24 -2.20
CA ILE A 71 -11.04 -6.80 -1.94
C ILE A 71 -12.38 -6.51 -1.26
N PRO A 72 -13.53 -7.02 -1.73
CA PRO A 72 -14.81 -6.75 -1.09
C PRO A 72 -14.84 -7.16 0.39
N ASN A 73 -14.09 -8.17 0.82
CA ASN A 73 -14.06 -8.57 2.23
C ASN A 73 -13.10 -7.68 3.03
N LEU A 74 -11.90 -7.43 2.50
CA LEU A 74 -10.84 -6.69 3.19
C LEU A 74 -11.22 -5.22 3.44
N ILE A 75 -11.89 -4.54 2.50
CA ILE A 75 -12.25 -3.12 2.66
C ILE A 75 -13.34 -2.85 3.72
N HIS A 76 -13.96 -3.90 4.28
CA HIS A 76 -14.85 -3.75 5.43
C HIS A 76 -14.10 -3.76 6.77
N GLU A 77 -12.81 -4.07 6.76
CA GLU A 77 -11.97 -4.02 7.94
C GLU A 77 -11.51 -2.58 8.22
N ASN A 78 -11.53 -2.19 9.49
CA ASN A 78 -11.06 -0.87 9.90
C ASN A 78 -9.58 -0.70 9.53
N GLY A 79 -9.24 0.43 8.92
CA GLY A 79 -7.89 0.73 8.44
C GLY A 79 -7.62 0.25 7.01
N ILE A 80 -8.56 -0.43 6.34
CA ILE A 80 -8.46 -0.80 4.92
C ILE A 80 -9.53 -0.06 4.13
N TYR A 81 -9.15 0.54 3.01
CA TYR A 81 -9.99 1.43 2.21
C TYR A 81 -9.92 1.09 0.71
N PRO A 82 -10.89 1.55 -0.09
CA PRO A 82 -10.77 1.54 -1.54
C PRO A 82 -9.50 2.26 -1.99
N ALA A 83 -8.83 1.74 -3.02
CA ALA A 83 -7.55 2.29 -3.43
C ALA A 83 -7.59 3.78 -3.81
N TYR A 84 -6.62 4.52 -3.26
CA TYR A 84 -6.24 5.86 -3.66
C TYR A 84 -5.50 5.84 -5.00
N HIS A 85 -5.96 6.61 -5.99
CA HIS A 85 -5.42 6.73 -7.37
C HIS A 85 -5.22 5.45 -8.21
N MET A 86 -5.29 4.26 -7.63
CA MET A 86 -5.13 2.99 -8.34
C MET A 86 -6.48 2.37 -8.73
N ASN A 87 -6.42 1.32 -9.56
CA ASN A 87 -7.61 0.55 -9.93
C ASN A 87 -8.18 -0.19 -8.69
N LYS A 88 -9.33 0.26 -8.21
CA LYS A 88 -10.03 -0.29 -7.02
C LYS A 88 -10.45 -1.75 -7.15
N GLN A 89 -10.44 -2.34 -8.35
CA GLN A 89 -10.67 -3.78 -8.55
C GLN A 89 -9.45 -4.65 -8.27
N HIS A 90 -8.25 -4.07 -8.24
CA HIS A 90 -6.99 -4.81 -8.09
C HIS A 90 -6.09 -4.26 -6.99
N TRP A 91 -6.49 -3.17 -6.35
CA TRP A 91 -5.71 -2.47 -5.35
C TRP A 91 -6.61 -2.05 -4.21
N MET A 92 -6.01 -1.95 -3.03
CA MET A 92 -6.60 -1.39 -1.81
C MET A 92 -5.58 -0.48 -1.13
N SER A 93 -6.06 0.43 -0.27
CA SER A 93 -5.22 1.28 0.58
C SER A 93 -5.31 0.81 2.02
N VAL A 94 -4.19 0.65 2.70
CA VAL A 94 -4.15 0.34 4.14
C VAL A 94 -3.53 1.54 4.86
N ASP A 95 -4.18 2.03 5.92
CA ASP A 95 -3.61 3.04 6.81
C ASP A 95 -2.47 2.41 7.61
N ILE A 96 -1.27 2.94 7.44
CA ILE A 96 -0.06 2.34 8.01
C ILE A 96 -0.05 2.51 9.53
N GLU A 97 -0.46 3.68 10.01
CA GLU A 97 -0.33 4.04 11.42
C GLU A 97 -1.46 3.49 12.28
N SER A 98 -2.69 3.50 11.76
CA SER A 98 -3.87 3.07 12.54
C SER A 98 -4.15 1.56 12.45
N TYR A 99 -3.59 0.84 11.47
CA TYR A 99 -3.83 -0.59 11.32
C TYR A 99 -3.09 -1.41 12.39
N GLU A 100 -3.84 -1.98 13.33
CA GLU A 100 -3.31 -2.65 14.52
C GLU A 100 -2.72 -4.04 14.25
N ASP A 101 -3.23 -4.76 13.25
CA ASP A 101 -2.80 -6.12 12.92
C ASP A 101 -1.54 -6.11 12.04
N ILE A 102 -0.39 -5.96 12.69
CA ILE A 102 0.90 -5.83 12.00
C ILE A 102 1.26 -7.08 11.19
N GLU A 103 0.95 -8.27 11.70
CA GLU A 103 1.25 -9.52 10.99
C GLU A 103 0.38 -9.66 9.75
N LYS A 104 -0.88 -9.24 9.82
CA LYS A 104 -1.73 -9.17 8.63
C LYS A 104 -1.26 -8.12 7.64
N LEU A 105 -0.80 -6.94 8.09
CA LEU A 105 -0.21 -5.94 7.17
C LEU A 105 0.98 -6.53 6.40
N LYS A 106 1.90 -7.21 7.09
CA LYS A 106 3.02 -7.92 6.44
C LYS A 106 2.54 -8.99 5.46
N MET A 107 1.53 -9.77 5.84
CA MET A 107 0.92 -10.77 4.95
C MET A 107 0.32 -10.12 3.69
N LEU A 108 -0.37 -8.99 3.81
CA LEU A 108 -0.93 -8.26 2.67
C LEU A 108 0.16 -7.72 1.74
N VAL A 109 1.29 -7.26 2.29
CA VAL A 109 2.46 -6.85 1.52
C VAL A 109 3.05 -8.05 0.75
N ASP A 110 3.21 -9.20 1.41
CA ASP A 110 3.70 -10.41 0.75
C ASP A 110 2.77 -10.83 -0.39
N MET A 111 1.46 -10.90 -0.13
CA MET A 111 0.46 -11.22 -1.16
C MET A 111 0.57 -10.29 -2.38
N SER A 112 0.73 -8.99 -2.16
CA SER A 112 0.93 -8.03 -3.25
C SER A 112 2.22 -8.30 -4.04
N TYR A 113 3.33 -8.57 -3.35
CA TYR A 113 4.63 -8.88 -3.95
C TYR A 113 4.59 -10.17 -4.78
N GLN A 114 3.94 -11.22 -4.28
CA GLN A 114 3.75 -12.47 -5.01
C GLN A 114 2.84 -12.28 -6.24
N LEU A 115 1.74 -11.54 -6.08
CA LEU A 115 0.75 -11.32 -7.13
C LEU A 115 1.36 -10.66 -8.38
N VAL A 116 2.33 -9.76 -8.22
CA VAL A 116 3.04 -9.16 -9.35
C VAL A 116 4.28 -9.95 -9.79
N GLY A 117 4.67 -10.99 -9.06
CA GLY A 117 5.74 -11.91 -9.44
C GLY A 117 5.32 -12.92 -10.52
N HIS A 118 4.02 -13.22 -10.64
CA HIS A 118 3.51 -14.09 -11.68
C HIS A 118 3.66 -13.44 -13.09
N LYS A 119 4.18 -14.22 -14.04
CA LYS A 119 4.36 -13.82 -15.44
C LYS A 119 3.04 -13.79 -16.17
#